data_AF-A0A653JBX6-F1
#
_entry.id   AF-A0A653JBX6-F1
#
_cell.length_a   1.000
_cell.length_b   1.000
_cell.length_c   1.000
_cell.angle_alpha   90.00
_cell.angle_beta   90.00
_cell.angle_gamma   90.00
#
_symmetry.space_group_name_H-M   'P 1'
#
loop_
_entity.id
_entity.type
_entity.pdbx_description
1 polymer ?
#
loop_
_entity_poly.entity_id
_entity_poly.type
_entity_poly.pdbx_seq_one_letter_code
_entity_poly.pdbx_strand_id
1 'polypeptide(L)'
;MSVAVHALIEHLVRHPEDRALVKSEPDALFDRFQVPEDERTVLLTGSRDEISQLGVHGNYVIKWLIWSGRPTMPFFAISHFFDRR
;
A
#
# COMPACT_ATOMS: atom_id res chain seq x y z
N MET A 1 4.37 5.16 -12.71
CA MET A 1 4.06 3.86 -12.07
C MET A 1 5.34 3.36 -11.45
N SER A 2 5.43 3.40 -10.13
CA SER A 2 6.57 2.87 -9.39
C SER A 2 6.60 1.34 -9.48
N VAL A 3 7.65 0.81 -10.10
CA VAL A 3 7.88 -0.64 -10.24
C VAL A 3 8.26 -1.25 -8.89
N ALA A 4 9.07 -0.53 -8.09
CA ALA A 4 9.51 -0.99 -6.77
C ALA A 4 8.34 -1.16 -5.80
N VAL A 5 7.46 -0.15 -5.73
CA VAL A 5 6.27 -0.21 -4.84
C VAL A 5 5.29 -1.27 -5.30
N HIS A 6 5.12 -1.45 -6.62
CA HIS A 6 4.30 -2.54 -7.15
C HIS A 6 4.83 -3.90 -6.72
N ALA A 7 6.13 -4.16 -6.92
CA ALA A 7 6.78 -5.43 -6.57
C ALA A 7 6.71 -5.70 -5.06
N LEU A 8 6.89 -4.67 -4.23
CA LEU A 8 6.75 -4.77 -2.77
C LEU A 8 5.33 -5.21 -2.39
N ILE A 9 4.30 -4.51 -2.89
CA ILE A 9 2.91 -4.81 -2.52
C ILE A 9 2.50 -6.19 -3.06
N GLU A 10 2.94 -6.55 -4.26
CA GLU A 10 2.71 -7.87 -4.85
C GLU A 10 3.38 -8.98 -4.02
N HIS A 11 4.61 -8.77 -3.55
CA HIS A 11 5.28 -9.68 -2.61
C HIS A 11 4.43 -9.91 -1.36
N LEU A 12 3.93 -8.85 -0.73
CA LEU A 12 3.07 -8.94 0.47
C LEU A 12 1.69 -9.57 0.19
N VAL A 13 1.21 -9.53 -1.05
CA VAL A 13 0.02 -10.32 -1.45
C VAL A 13 0.34 -11.81 -1.40
N ARG A 14 1.50 -12.21 -1.92
CA ARG A 14 1.94 -13.62 -2.03
C ARG A 14 2.52 -14.19 -0.74
N HIS A 15 3.04 -13.34 0.14
CA HIS A 15 3.71 -13.67 1.40
C HIS A 15 3.03 -12.96 2.58
N PRO A 16 1.87 -13.46 3.06
CA PRO A 16 1.13 -12.83 4.15
C PRO A 16 1.90 -12.70 5.46
N GLU A 17 2.84 -13.61 5.71
CA GLU A 17 3.73 -13.62 6.88
C GLU A 17 4.57 -12.35 7.00
N ASP A 18 4.96 -11.76 5.87
CA ASP A 18 5.81 -10.56 5.82
C ASP A 18 5.03 -9.27 6.07
N ARG A 19 3.68 -9.31 6.13
CA ARG A 19 2.86 -8.10 6.31
C ARG A 19 3.06 -7.42 7.66
N ALA A 20 3.49 -8.16 8.68
CA ALA A 20 3.83 -7.58 9.98
C ALA A 20 4.99 -6.57 9.86
N LEU A 21 5.92 -6.80 8.91
CA LEU A 21 7.07 -5.93 8.65
C LEU A 21 6.65 -4.54 8.18
N VAL A 22 5.48 -4.40 7.55
CA VAL A 22 4.94 -3.08 7.13
C VAL A 22 4.79 -2.13 8.34
N LYS A 23 4.53 -2.67 9.53
CA LYS A 23 4.39 -1.87 10.76
C LYS A 23 5.65 -1.85 11.61
N SER A 24 6.34 -2.99 11.72
CA SER A 24 7.49 -3.11 12.62
C SER A 24 8.79 -2.59 11.99
N GLU A 25 9.03 -2.91 10.72
CA GLU A 25 10.30 -2.70 10.01
C GLU A 25 10.07 -2.32 8.54
N PRO A 26 9.33 -1.22 8.26
CA PRO A 26 9.02 -0.84 6.88
C PRO A 26 10.27 -0.50 6.06
N ASP A 27 11.30 0.07 6.70
CA ASP A 27 12.56 0.43 6.03
C ASP A 27 13.28 -0.80 5.46
N ALA A 28 13.24 -1.94 6.15
CA ALA A 28 13.85 -3.18 5.64
C ALA A 28 13.14 -3.67 4.36
N LEU A 29 11.82 -3.48 4.25
CA LEU A 29 11.09 -3.73 3.01
C LEU A 29 11.49 -2.72 1.93
N PHE A 30 11.57 -1.44 2.27
CA PHE A 30 11.94 -0.40 1.31
C PHE A 30 13.34 -0.61 0.74
N ASP A 31 14.30 -1.02 1.56
CA ASP A 31 15.65 -1.35 1.12
C ASP A 31 15.67 -2.59 0.24
N ARG A 32 14.96 -3.65 0.65
CA ARG A 32 14.87 -4.92 -0.11
C ARG A 32 14.30 -4.72 -1.52
N PHE A 33 13.30 -3.85 -1.66
CA PHE A 33 12.66 -3.54 -2.94
C PHE A 33 13.22 -2.30 -3.63
N GLN A 34 14.27 -1.69 -3.06
CA GLN A 34 14.91 -0.48 -3.59
C GLN A 34 13.91 0.66 -3.84
N VAL A 35 12.98 0.87 -2.91
CA VAL A 35 11.99 1.96 -3.00
C VAL A 35 12.72 3.30 -2.88
N PRO A 36 12.56 4.22 -3.86
CA PRO A 36 13.11 5.58 -3.80
C PRO A 36 12.69 6.35 -2.55
N GLU A 37 13.57 7.21 -2.03
CA GLU A 37 13.36 7.92 -0.76
C GLU A 37 12.13 8.84 -0.76
N ASP A 38 11.85 9.49 -1.88
CA ASP A 38 10.66 10.31 -2.11
C ASP A 38 9.37 9.47 -2.03
N GLU A 39 9.40 8.25 -2.57
CA GLU A 39 8.26 7.32 -2.50
C GLU A 39 8.08 6.71 -1.10
N ARG A 40 9.17 6.45 -0.36
CA ARG A 40 9.10 5.97 1.04
C ARG A 40 8.30 6.92 1.92
N THR A 41 8.57 8.22 1.80
CA THR A 41 7.84 9.24 2.56
C THR A 41 6.35 9.18 2.26
N VAL A 42 5.97 9.07 0.97
CA VAL A 42 4.57 8.93 0.55
C VAL A 42 3.92 7.66 1.09
N LEU A 43 4.64 6.53 1.11
CA LEU A 43 4.13 5.27 1.66
C LEU A 43 3.89 5.32 3.18
N LEU A 44 4.77 6.00 3.91
CA LEU A 44 4.69 6.11 5.37
C LEU A 44 3.57 7.06 5.80
N THR A 45 3.48 8.25 5.21
CA THR A 45 2.61 9.33 5.71
C THR A 45 1.59 9.83 4.69
N GLY A 46 1.82 9.60 3.39
CA GLY A 46 0.98 10.12 2.31
C GLY A 46 -0.41 9.49 2.26
N SER A 47 -1.42 10.28 1.90
CA SER A 47 -2.81 9.87 1.72
C SER A 47 -3.01 8.83 0.61
N ARG A 48 -4.21 8.27 0.52
CA ARG A 48 -4.60 7.36 -0.57
C ARG A 48 -4.28 7.95 -1.96
N ASP A 49 -4.60 9.22 -2.13
CA ASP A 49 -4.50 9.87 -3.44
C ASP A 49 -3.03 10.16 -3.78
N GLU A 50 -2.20 10.53 -2.78
CA GLU A 50 -0.74 10.66 -2.93
C GLU A 50 -0.07 9.32 -3.26
N ILE A 51 -0.45 8.23 -2.59
CA ILE A 51 0.06 6.88 -2.93
C ILE A 51 -0.41 6.47 -4.33
N SER A 52 -1.64 6.84 -4.72
CA SER A 52 -2.15 6.57 -6.07
C SER A 52 -1.38 7.35 -7.15
N GLN A 53 -0.86 8.54 -6.85
CA GLN A 53 -0.06 9.35 -7.79
C GLN A 53 1.31 8.71 -8.10
N LEU A 54 1.79 7.78 -7.27
CA LEU A 54 2.94 6.91 -7.61
C LEU A 54 2.63 5.97 -8.80
N GLY A 55 1.37 5.93 -9.26
CA GLY A 55 0.89 5.08 -10.34
C GLY A 55 0.65 3.63 -9.91
N VAL A 56 0.45 3.40 -8.61
CA VAL A 56 0.07 2.10 -8.05
C VAL A 56 -1.43 1.88 -8.27
N HIS A 57 -1.82 0.67 -8.69
CA HIS A 57 -3.23 0.33 -8.90
C HIS A 57 -4.06 0.48 -7.62
N GLY A 58 -5.28 1.01 -7.70
CA GLY A 58 -6.10 1.34 -6.52
C GLY A 58 -6.30 0.18 -5.53
N ASN A 59 -6.46 -1.05 -6.01
CA ASN A 59 -6.54 -2.24 -5.14
C ASN A 59 -5.28 -2.42 -4.26
N TYR A 60 -4.11 -2.12 -4.79
CA TYR A 60 -2.84 -2.22 -4.07
C TYR A 60 -2.66 -1.08 -3.07
N VAL A 61 -3.11 0.13 -3.43
CA VAL A 61 -3.15 1.27 -2.51
C VAL A 61 -3.99 0.94 -1.27
N ILE A 62 -5.20 0.39 -1.45
CA ILE A 62 -6.06 0.00 -0.34
C ILE A 62 -5.41 -1.10 0.53
N LYS A 63 -4.79 -2.11 -0.08
CA LYS A 63 -4.07 -3.17 0.66
C LYS A 63 -2.94 -2.59 1.51
N TRP A 64 -2.13 -1.71 0.93
CA TRP A 64 -1.05 -1.03 1.65
C TRP A 64 -1.58 -0.31 2.88
N LEU A 65 -2.61 0.53 2.71
CA LEU A 65 -3.23 1.30 3.79
C LEU A 65 -3.78 0.43 4.92
N ILE A 66 -4.38 -0.73 4.60
CA ILE A 66 -4.84 -1.69 5.60
C ILE A 66 -3.65 -2.26 6.39
N TRP A 67 -2.60 -2.71 5.70
CA TRP A 67 -1.44 -3.33 6.33
C TRP A 67 -0.61 -2.33 7.13
N SER A 68 -0.51 -1.08 6.69
CA SER A 68 0.15 0.00 7.42
C SER A 68 -0.68 0.53 8.59
N GLY A 69 -1.87 -0.02 8.85
CA GLY A 69 -2.75 0.43 9.95
C GLY A 69 -3.35 1.81 9.71
N ARG A 70 -3.44 2.25 8.45
CA ARG A 70 -4.01 3.53 8.02
C ARG A 70 -5.25 3.32 7.14
N PRO A 71 -6.23 2.49 7.54
CA PRO A 71 -7.40 2.22 6.71
C PRO A 71 -8.15 3.53 6.42
N THR A 72 -8.45 3.78 5.14
CA THR A 72 -9.05 5.04 4.69
C THR A 72 -10.52 5.20 5.03
N MET A 73 -11.17 4.22 5.66
CA MET A 73 -12.59 4.27 5.99
C MET A 73 -12.88 3.68 7.37
N PRO A 74 -13.61 4.39 8.24
CA PRO A 74 -14.03 3.86 9.53
C PRO A 74 -15.06 2.73 9.40
N PHE A 75 -15.86 2.70 8.33
CA PHE A 75 -16.81 1.61 8.03
C PHE A 75 -17.05 1.58 6.50
N PHE A 76 -16.64 0.52 5.81
CA PHE A 76 -17.08 0.27 4.43
C PHE A 76 -18.28 -0.67 4.47
N ALA A 77 -19.48 -0.16 4.22
CA ALA A 77 -20.60 -1.01 3.81
C ALA A 77 -20.33 -1.56 2.40
N ILE A 78 -20.55 -2.87 2.22
CA ILE A 78 -20.36 -3.64 0.97
C ILE A 78 -21.12 -3.05 -0.24
N SER A 79 -22.07 -2.13 -0.03
CA SER A 79 -22.88 -1.48 -1.06
C SER A 79 -22.07 -0.74 -2.13
N HIS A 80 -20.87 -0.23 -1.81
CA HIS A 80 -20.07 0.52 -2.79
C HIS A 80 -19.49 -0.31 -3.95
N PHE A 81 -19.51 -1.64 -3.84
CA PHE A 81 -19.08 -2.55 -4.92
C PHE A 81 -20.17 -2.80 -5.97
N PHE A 82 -21.44 -2.50 -5.66
CA PHE A 82 -22.59 -2.79 -6.55
C PHE A 82 -23.10 -1.60 -7.37
N ASP A 83 -22.71 -0.37 -7.05
CA ASP A 83 -23.22 0.85 -7.73
C ASP A 83 -22.39 1.30 -8.95
N ARG A 84 -21.75 0.34 -9.62
CA ARG A 84 -21.31 0.51 -11.01
C ARG A 84 -22.04 -0.50 -11.88
N ARG A 85 -23.29 -0.18 -12.21
CA ARG A 85 -24.04 -0.80 -13.30
C ARG A 85 -24.70 0.27 -14.15
#